data_AF-A0A1I7DMA9-F1
#
_entry.id   AF-A0A1I7DMA9-F1
#
_cell.length_a   1.000
_cell.length_b   1.000
_cell.length_c   1.000
_cell.angle_alpha   90.00
_cell.angle_beta   90.00
_cell.angle_gamma   90.00
#
_symmetry.space_group_name_H-M   'P 1'
#
loop_
_entity.id
_entity.type
_entity.pdbx_description
1 polymer ?
#
loop_
_entity_poly.entity_id
_entity_poly.type
_entity_poly.pdbx_seq_one_letter_code
_entity_poly.pdbx_strand_id
1 'polypeptide(L)'
;MRTLSPAIVLPIMMVLAMPVSADPLSDLLAKGKGSACYERVYDKAHLAQHPMQATQAVLLSLREFSDGNGAIIRIRISSKSGTHYIVGGCDWQERANLDIQDKPLIEAFRGPSGLDCHAMTSADGSSAEEGGDFPVDLRDGKAIMLYFPDSLAGWRSYDRSQPAEFRDFSSEDRVFRLDKVKAGLCSEMDARLPGWN
;
A
#
# COMPACT_ATOMS: atom_id res chain seq x y z
N MET A 1 33.00 -55.84 44.73
CA MET A 1 31.88 -54.87 44.69
C MET A 1 32.17 -53.85 43.60
N ARG A 2 31.40 -53.85 42.50
CA ARG A 2 31.51 -52.85 41.43
C ARG A 2 30.34 -51.89 41.58
N THR A 3 30.62 -50.62 41.82
CA THR A 3 29.63 -49.53 41.91
C THR A 3 29.34 -48.99 40.51
N LEU A 4 28.10 -49.16 40.03
CA LEU A 4 27.57 -48.53 38.82
C LEU A 4 27.23 -47.07 39.13
N SER A 5 27.72 -46.13 38.32
CA SER A 5 27.31 -44.71 38.36
C SER A 5 26.02 -44.51 37.55
N PRO A 6 25.10 -43.63 37.99
CA PRO A 6 23.89 -43.33 37.23
C PRO A 6 24.18 -42.30 36.14
N ALA A 7 23.78 -42.61 34.91
CA ALA A 7 23.76 -41.65 33.81
C ALA A 7 22.58 -40.68 34.00
N ILE A 8 22.89 -39.39 34.20
CA ILE A 8 21.90 -38.32 34.23
C ILE A 8 21.61 -37.93 32.77
N VAL A 9 20.39 -38.17 32.32
CA VAL A 9 19.89 -37.75 31.01
C VAL A 9 19.36 -36.32 31.15
N LEU A 10 20.01 -35.35 30.51
CA LEU A 10 19.47 -33.99 30.37
C LEU A 10 18.38 -33.96 29.29
N PRO A 11 17.19 -33.40 29.53
CA PRO A 11 16.20 -33.16 28.49
C PRO A 11 16.64 -31.95 27.64
N ILE A 12 16.91 -32.18 26.36
CA ILE A 12 17.09 -31.13 25.37
C ILE A 12 15.71 -30.55 25.05
N MET A 13 15.39 -29.38 25.61
CA MET A 13 14.25 -28.58 25.16
C MET A 13 14.53 -28.08 23.73
N MET A 14 13.91 -28.71 22.75
CA MET A 14 13.92 -28.26 21.36
C MET A 14 12.90 -27.11 21.24
N VAL A 15 13.38 -25.87 21.30
CA VAL A 15 12.54 -24.69 21.02
C VAL A 15 12.29 -24.66 19.52
N LEU A 16 11.07 -25.01 19.11
CA LEU A 16 10.60 -24.82 17.74
C LEU A 16 10.44 -23.30 17.51
N ALA A 17 11.43 -22.68 16.89
CA ALA A 17 11.27 -21.34 16.32
C ALA A 17 10.28 -21.46 15.16
N MET A 18 9.03 -21.08 15.36
CA MET A 18 8.10 -20.92 14.26
C MET A 18 8.63 -19.79 13.36
N PRO A 19 8.65 -19.97 12.02
CA PRO A 19 8.95 -18.87 11.14
C PRO A 19 7.86 -17.82 11.35
N VAL A 20 8.24 -16.65 11.87
CA VAL A 20 7.44 -15.44 11.67
C VAL A 20 7.26 -15.34 10.16
N SER A 21 6.02 -15.46 9.68
CA SER A 21 5.72 -15.13 8.29
C SER A 21 6.19 -13.70 8.09
N ALA A 22 7.23 -13.52 7.29
CA ALA A 22 7.82 -12.21 7.09
C ALA A 22 6.83 -11.38 6.27
N ASP A 23 6.09 -10.50 6.94
CA ASP A 23 5.25 -9.50 6.30
C ASP A 23 6.16 -8.48 5.57
N PRO A 24 6.16 -8.46 4.22
CA PRO A 24 6.97 -7.54 3.44
C PRO A 24 6.61 -6.06 3.67
N LEU A 25 5.39 -5.74 4.09
CA LEU A 25 5.01 -4.38 4.48
C LEU A 25 5.73 -3.96 5.76
N SER A 26 5.65 -4.76 6.82
CA SER A 26 6.38 -4.53 8.07
C SER A 26 7.88 -4.36 7.84
N ASP A 27 8.49 -5.26 7.06
CA ASP A 27 9.90 -5.18 6.68
C ASP A 27 10.24 -3.88 5.92
N LEU A 28 9.38 -3.48 4.99
CA LEU A 28 9.54 -2.27 4.20
C LEU A 28 9.51 -1.02 5.09
N LEU A 29 8.54 -0.94 5.99
CA LEU A 29 8.34 0.19 6.90
C LEU A 29 9.44 0.26 7.96
N ALA A 30 9.85 -0.87 8.54
CA ALA A 30 10.94 -0.92 9.51
C ALA A 30 12.25 -0.36 8.90
N LYS A 31 12.59 -0.77 7.67
CA LYS A 31 13.77 -0.23 6.93
C LYS A 31 13.64 1.26 6.64
N GLY A 32 12.41 1.75 6.49
CA GLY A 32 12.07 3.14 6.21
C GLY A 32 11.75 4.00 7.44
N LYS A 33 12.01 3.49 8.66
CA LYS A 33 11.67 4.15 9.94
C LYS A 33 10.19 4.52 10.03
N GLY A 34 9.32 3.56 9.73
CA GLY A 34 7.85 3.71 9.76
C GLY A 34 7.28 4.41 8.53
N SER A 35 8.05 4.57 7.44
CA SER A 35 7.58 5.26 6.23
C SER A 35 8.21 4.76 4.94
N ALA A 36 7.46 4.79 3.84
CA ALA A 36 7.97 4.63 2.49
C ALA A 36 7.29 5.62 1.53
N CYS A 37 8.05 6.18 0.60
CA CYS A 37 7.56 7.18 -0.36
C CYS A 37 7.95 6.75 -1.78
N TYR A 38 7.02 6.86 -2.70
CA TYR A 38 7.16 6.44 -4.10
C TYR A 38 6.62 7.51 -5.04
N GLU A 39 7.22 7.64 -6.21
CA GLU A 39 6.76 8.59 -7.23
C GLU A 39 6.80 8.00 -8.63
N ARG A 40 5.92 8.50 -9.48
CA ARG A 40 6.04 8.46 -10.94
C ARG A 40 5.71 9.83 -11.49
N VAL A 41 6.57 10.35 -12.36
CA VAL A 41 6.31 11.55 -13.17
C VAL A 41 6.43 11.16 -14.64
N TYR A 42 5.41 11.50 -15.42
CA TYR A 42 5.37 11.22 -16.86
C TYR A 42 5.83 12.44 -17.64
N ASP A 43 6.81 12.25 -18.51
CA ASP A 43 7.27 13.31 -19.40
C ASP A 43 6.32 13.50 -20.59
N LYS A 44 6.60 14.53 -21.39
CA LYS A 44 5.80 14.85 -22.58
C LYS A 44 5.83 13.75 -23.63
N ALA A 45 6.93 12.99 -23.75
CA ALA A 45 7.07 11.96 -24.77
C ALA A 45 6.19 10.74 -24.42
N HIS A 46 6.17 10.32 -23.16
CA HIS A 46 5.26 9.30 -22.64
C HIS A 46 3.80 9.72 -22.85
N LEU A 47 3.43 10.93 -22.40
CA LEU A 47 2.04 11.42 -22.52
C LEU A 47 1.58 11.60 -23.97
N ALA A 48 2.50 11.79 -24.92
CA ALA A 48 2.15 11.83 -26.35
C ALA A 48 1.84 10.44 -26.93
N GLN A 49 2.41 9.38 -26.34
CA GLN A 49 2.15 7.98 -26.73
C GLN A 49 0.90 7.41 -26.05
N HIS A 50 0.45 8.03 -24.96
CA HIS A 50 -0.70 7.64 -24.15
C HIS A 50 -1.75 8.76 -24.10
N PRO A 51 -2.48 9.01 -25.20
CA PRO A 51 -3.35 10.17 -25.32
C PRO A 51 -4.59 10.12 -24.42
N MET A 52 -4.97 8.95 -23.88
CA MET A 52 -6.09 8.82 -22.94
C MET A 52 -5.64 8.98 -21.48
N GLN A 53 -4.34 8.90 -21.20
CA GLN A 53 -3.77 9.14 -19.88
C GLN A 53 -3.91 10.61 -19.47
N ALA A 54 -4.73 10.86 -18.45
CA ALA A 54 -4.88 12.18 -17.85
C ALA A 54 -3.83 12.46 -16.76
N THR A 55 -3.35 11.41 -16.10
CA THR A 55 -2.40 11.48 -14.99
C THR A 55 -1.01 11.85 -15.47
N GLN A 56 -0.44 12.88 -14.86
CA GLN A 56 0.90 13.40 -15.16
C GLN A 56 1.91 13.02 -14.08
N ALA A 57 1.47 12.89 -12.83
CA ALA A 57 2.30 12.41 -11.75
C ALA A 57 1.48 11.71 -10.66
N VAL A 58 2.10 10.74 -10.00
CA VAL A 58 1.57 10.04 -8.83
C VAL A 58 2.64 10.08 -7.74
N LEU A 59 2.29 10.59 -6.56
CA LEU A 59 3.12 10.53 -5.36
C LEU A 59 2.38 9.71 -4.30
N LEU A 60 3.03 8.70 -3.75
CA LEU A 60 2.44 7.76 -2.81
C LEU A 60 3.26 7.69 -1.52
N SER A 61 2.59 7.80 -0.38
CA SER A 61 3.16 7.61 0.95
C SER A 61 2.50 6.41 1.63
N LEU A 62 3.32 5.54 2.23
CA LEU A 62 2.91 4.53 3.19
C LEU A 62 3.50 4.90 4.55
N ARG A 63 2.66 4.88 5.59
CA ARG A 63 3.04 5.16 6.98
C ARG A 63 2.48 4.08 7.88
N GLU A 64 3.30 3.54 8.76
CA GLU A 64 2.86 2.57 9.76
C GLU A 64 1.70 3.10 10.61
N PHE A 65 0.74 2.25 10.94
CA PHE A 65 -0.25 2.55 11.97
C PHE A 65 0.40 2.52 13.36
N SER A 66 -0.14 3.28 14.31
CA SER A 66 0.40 3.32 15.68
C SER A 66 0.29 2.01 16.45
N ASP A 67 -0.61 1.10 16.04
CA ASP A 67 -0.79 -0.22 16.62
C ASP A 67 0.06 -1.31 15.96
N GLY A 68 0.84 -0.95 14.92
CA GLY A 68 1.75 -1.84 14.20
C GLY A 68 1.07 -2.78 13.19
N ASN A 69 -0.25 -2.64 12.95
CA ASN A 69 -0.98 -3.50 12.02
C ASN A 69 -1.35 -2.74 10.75
N GLY A 70 -0.56 -2.91 9.70
CA GLY A 70 -0.80 -2.29 8.39
C GLY A 70 -0.22 -0.88 8.24
N ALA A 71 -0.75 -0.12 7.29
CA ALA A 71 -0.30 1.22 6.96
C ALA A 71 -1.42 2.16 6.52
N ILE A 72 -1.27 3.44 6.83
CA ILE A 72 -2.00 4.51 6.17
C ILE A 72 -1.35 4.76 4.81
N ILE A 73 -2.15 4.67 3.75
CA ILE A 73 -1.75 5.05 2.40
C ILE A 73 -2.28 6.44 2.05
N ARG A 74 -1.45 7.24 1.38
CA ARG A 74 -1.82 8.54 0.82
C ARG A 74 -1.32 8.63 -0.60
N ILE A 75 -2.18 9.00 -1.54
CA ILE A 75 -1.83 9.08 -2.95
C ILE A 75 -2.24 10.44 -3.48
N ARG A 76 -1.29 11.23 -3.98
CA ARG A 76 -1.54 12.44 -4.74
C ARG A 76 -1.44 12.13 -6.22
N ILE A 77 -2.53 12.31 -6.94
CA ILE A 77 -2.61 12.18 -8.41
C ILE A 77 -2.68 13.58 -9.00
N SER A 78 -1.67 13.97 -9.75
CA SER A 78 -1.64 15.23 -10.49
C SER A 78 -2.05 14.97 -11.93
N SER A 79 -3.03 15.70 -12.43
CA SER A 79 -3.55 15.56 -13.79
C SER A 79 -3.86 16.92 -14.41
N LYS A 80 -4.14 16.95 -15.72
CA LYS A 80 -4.52 18.20 -16.42
C LYS A 80 -5.74 18.91 -15.82
N SER A 81 -6.67 18.15 -15.23
CA SER A 81 -7.89 18.67 -14.62
C SER A 81 -7.73 19.07 -13.14
N GLY A 82 -6.53 18.89 -12.57
CA GLY A 82 -6.24 19.21 -11.18
C GLY A 82 -5.63 18.05 -10.40
N THR A 83 -5.49 18.27 -9.10
CA THR A 83 -4.89 17.31 -8.16
C THR A 83 -5.97 16.62 -7.35
N HIS A 84 -5.81 15.31 -7.15
CA HIS A 84 -6.69 14.51 -6.30
C HIS A 84 -5.87 13.75 -5.26
N TYR A 85 -6.46 13.53 -4.09
CA TYR A 85 -5.84 12.90 -2.94
C TYR A 85 -6.69 11.71 -2.49
N ILE A 86 -6.13 10.52 -2.54
CA ILE A 86 -6.71 9.30 -1.98
C ILE A 86 -6.05 9.05 -0.64
N VAL A 87 -6.84 8.76 0.39
CA VAL A 87 -6.36 8.36 1.72
C VAL A 87 -7.05 7.06 2.07
N GLY A 88 -6.31 6.11 2.63
CA GLY A 88 -6.82 4.78 2.92
C GLY A 88 -6.02 4.05 3.98
N GLY A 89 -6.49 2.86 4.32
CA GLY A 89 -5.72 1.84 5.04
C GLY A 89 -5.25 0.75 4.09
N CYS A 90 -4.12 0.14 4.39
CA CYS A 90 -3.63 -1.05 3.71
C CYS A 90 -3.07 -2.05 4.71
N ASP A 91 -3.18 -3.32 4.41
CA ASP A 91 -2.49 -4.40 5.11
C ASP A 91 -1.96 -5.44 4.14
N TRP A 92 -0.97 -6.21 4.58
CA TRP A 92 -0.43 -7.29 3.76
C TRP A 92 -1.34 -8.50 3.81
N GLN A 93 -1.78 -8.94 2.63
CA GLN A 93 -2.59 -10.14 2.47
C GLN A 93 -1.89 -11.14 1.57
N GLU A 94 -1.88 -12.42 1.97
CA GLU A 94 -1.40 -13.53 1.14
C GLU A 94 -2.28 -13.79 -0.10
N ARG A 95 -3.43 -13.11 -0.16
CA ARG A 95 -4.49 -13.33 -1.16
C ARG A 95 -5.02 -12.03 -1.77
N ALA A 96 -4.25 -10.94 -1.71
CA ALA A 96 -4.64 -9.62 -2.22
C ALA A 96 -5.13 -9.64 -3.70
N ASN A 97 -4.65 -10.58 -4.51
CA ASN A 97 -5.00 -10.68 -5.94
C ASN A 97 -5.88 -11.91 -6.27
N LEU A 98 -6.53 -12.55 -5.30
CA LEU A 98 -7.33 -13.76 -5.55
C LEU A 98 -8.82 -13.53 -5.26
N ASP A 99 -9.68 -14.09 -6.11
CA ASP A 99 -11.11 -14.21 -5.82
C ASP A 99 -11.41 -15.35 -4.81
N ILE A 100 -12.70 -15.53 -4.49
CA ILE A 100 -13.16 -16.59 -3.58
C ILE A 100 -12.95 -18.02 -4.12
N GLN A 101 -12.55 -18.18 -5.39
CA GLN A 101 -12.26 -19.43 -6.06
C GLN A 101 -10.76 -19.60 -6.36
N ASP A 102 -9.89 -18.82 -5.71
CA ASP A 102 -8.43 -18.82 -5.92
C ASP A 102 -7.99 -18.37 -7.32
N LYS A 103 -8.83 -17.65 -8.06
CA LYS A 103 -8.47 -17.14 -9.40
C LYS A 103 -7.87 -15.74 -9.30
N PRO A 104 -6.82 -15.44 -10.09
CA PRO A 104 -6.27 -14.09 -10.17
C PRO A 104 -7.32 -13.06 -10.62
N LEU A 105 -7.46 -11.97 -9.86
CA LEU A 105 -8.29 -10.81 -10.21
C LEU A 105 -7.61 -9.93 -11.26
N ILE A 106 -6.28 -9.79 -11.16
CA ILE A 106 -5.43 -8.97 -12.01
C ILE A 106 -4.29 -9.83 -12.55
N GLU A 107 -4.30 -10.08 -13.86
CA GLU A 107 -3.31 -10.94 -14.51
C GLU A 107 -1.87 -10.39 -14.40
N ALA A 108 -1.71 -9.06 -14.46
CA ALA A 108 -0.40 -8.40 -14.41
C ALA A 108 0.22 -8.29 -13.00
N PHE A 109 -0.53 -8.65 -11.96
CA PHE A 109 -0.10 -8.60 -10.56
C PHE A 109 0.79 -9.80 -10.24
N ARG A 110 1.93 -9.59 -9.57
CA ARG A 110 2.91 -10.65 -9.35
C ARG A 110 2.53 -11.56 -8.19
N GLY A 111 1.89 -12.68 -8.51
CA GLY A 111 1.51 -13.68 -7.53
C GLY A 111 0.22 -13.30 -6.77
N PRO A 112 -0.12 -14.04 -5.71
CA PRO A 112 -1.37 -13.83 -4.99
C PRO A 112 -1.27 -12.79 -3.87
N SER A 113 -0.07 -12.57 -3.32
CA SER A 113 0.16 -11.77 -2.11
C SER A 113 0.54 -10.32 -2.42
N GLY A 114 0.06 -9.37 -1.62
CA GLY A 114 0.36 -7.94 -1.77
C GLY A 114 -0.33 -7.10 -0.70
N LEU A 115 -0.37 -5.78 -0.91
CA LEU A 115 -1.24 -4.95 -0.10
C LEU A 115 -2.66 -5.05 -0.62
N ASP A 116 -3.59 -5.29 0.30
CA ASP A 116 -5.00 -5.01 0.10
C ASP A 116 -5.27 -3.62 0.71
N CYS A 117 -5.82 -2.69 -0.08
CA CYS A 117 -5.99 -1.31 0.35
C CYS A 117 -7.42 -0.84 0.11
N HIS A 118 -7.93 -0.07 1.07
CA HIS A 118 -9.28 0.48 1.06
C HIS A 118 -9.20 2.00 1.11
N ALA A 119 -9.74 2.68 0.09
CA ALA A 119 -9.88 4.13 0.10
C ALA A 119 -10.97 4.56 1.09
N MET A 120 -10.80 5.72 1.71
CA MET A 120 -11.77 6.30 2.64
C MET A 120 -12.66 7.32 1.93
N THR A 121 -13.92 7.41 2.39
CA THR A 121 -14.88 8.45 1.94
C THR A 121 -15.03 9.61 2.92
N SER A 122 -14.73 9.38 4.21
CA SER A 122 -14.82 10.36 5.29
C SER A 122 -13.44 10.83 5.76
N ALA A 123 -13.37 12.06 6.26
CA ALA A 123 -12.11 12.66 6.70
C ALA A 123 -11.59 12.05 8.01
N ASP A 124 -12.52 11.73 8.90
CA ASP A 124 -12.33 11.30 10.28
C ASP A 124 -12.51 9.79 10.46
N GLY A 125 -12.76 9.04 9.38
CA GLY A 125 -13.02 7.60 9.44
C GLY A 125 -14.36 7.26 10.10
N SER A 126 -15.27 8.22 10.28
CA SER A 126 -16.59 8.01 10.89
C SER A 126 -17.57 7.26 9.98
N SER A 127 -17.28 7.19 8.69
CA SER A 127 -18.08 6.46 7.72
C SER A 127 -17.56 5.04 7.54
N ALA A 128 -18.47 4.06 7.52
CA ALA A 128 -18.20 2.70 7.07
C ALA A 128 -18.28 2.56 5.54
N GLU A 129 -18.57 3.63 4.80
CA GLU A 129 -18.61 3.61 3.34
C GLU A 129 -17.18 3.54 2.77
N GLU A 130 -16.89 2.45 2.06
CA GLU A 130 -15.62 2.22 1.38
C GLU A 130 -15.52 3.08 0.11
N GLY A 131 -14.39 3.75 -0.06
CA GLY A 131 -14.07 4.57 -1.23
C GLY A 131 -13.57 3.77 -2.43
N GLY A 132 -13.64 2.44 -2.34
CA GLY A 132 -13.14 1.48 -3.31
C GLY A 132 -11.85 0.79 -2.89
N ASP A 133 -11.70 -0.44 -3.35
CA ASP A 133 -10.58 -1.33 -3.04
C ASP A 133 -9.58 -1.36 -4.18
N PHE A 134 -8.31 -1.41 -3.85
CA PHE A 134 -7.25 -1.49 -4.85
C PHE A 134 -6.02 -2.21 -4.28
N PRO A 135 -5.48 -3.21 -4.97
CA PRO A 135 -4.31 -3.90 -4.48
C PRO A 135 -3.02 -3.16 -4.89
N VAL A 136 -1.97 -3.31 -4.09
CA VAL A 136 -0.61 -2.86 -4.41
C VAL A 136 0.35 -4.03 -4.40
N ASP A 137 1.01 -4.26 -5.53
CA ASP A 137 2.10 -5.22 -5.63
C ASP A 137 3.40 -4.54 -5.17
N LEU A 138 3.88 -4.92 -3.98
CA LEU A 138 5.10 -4.35 -3.39
C LEU A 138 6.38 -4.71 -4.17
N ARG A 139 6.33 -5.68 -5.09
CA ARG A 139 7.49 -6.20 -5.85
C ARG A 139 8.70 -6.48 -4.95
N ASP A 140 9.73 -5.65 -5.02
CA ASP A 140 10.98 -5.73 -4.25
C ASP A 140 11.13 -4.57 -3.25
N GLY A 141 10.07 -3.77 -3.09
CA GLY A 141 10.02 -2.57 -2.26
C GLY A 141 10.79 -1.37 -2.84
N LYS A 142 11.58 -1.53 -3.90
CA LYS A 142 12.25 -0.42 -4.61
C LYS A 142 11.37 0.19 -5.70
N ALA A 143 10.50 -0.63 -6.28
CA ALA A 143 9.39 -0.18 -7.09
C ALA A 143 8.12 -0.90 -6.64
N ILE A 144 6.97 -0.29 -6.86
CA ILE A 144 5.66 -0.90 -6.59
C ILE A 144 4.77 -0.75 -7.83
N MET A 145 3.77 -1.63 -7.94
CA MET A 145 2.70 -1.48 -8.92
C MET A 145 1.38 -1.22 -8.20
N LEU A 146 0.72 -0.14 -8.59
CA LEU A 146 -0.57 0.28 -8.08
C LEU A 146 -1.64 -0.04 -9.13
N TYR A 147 -2.73 -0.71 -8.72
CA TYR A 147 -3.79 -1.14 -9.62
C TYR A 147 -5.15 -0.59 -9.16
N PHE A 148 -5.61 0.49 -9.78
CA PHE A 148 -6.89 1.09 -9.46
C PHE A 148 -8.08 0.39 -10.13
N PRO A 149 -9.24 0.36 -9.46
CA PRO A 149 -10.53 0.05 -10.08
C PRO A 149 -10.93 1.16 -11.07
N ASP A 150 -12.12 1.04 -11.67
CA ASP A 150 -12.64 2.06 -12.59
C ASP A 150 -12.86 3.41 -11.91
N SER A 151 -13.13 3.43 -10.60
CA SER A 151 -13.24 4.66 -9.83
C SER A 151 -12.79 4.49 -8.37
N LEU A 152 -12.23 5.55 -7.80
CA LEU A 152 -11.91 5.63 -6.37
C LEU A 152 -12.39 6.96 -5.79
N ALA A 153 -12.75 6.93 -4.52
CA ALA A 153 -13.03 8.13 -3.76
C ALA A 153 -11.74 8.91 -3.46
N GLY A 154 -11.79 10.23 -3.61
CA GLY A 154 -10.71 11.11 -3.20
C GLY A 154 -11.15 12.56 -3.03
N TRP A 155 -10.25 13.36 -2.48
CA TRP A 155 -10.45 14.80 -2.27
C TRP A 155 -9.70 15.61 -3.31
N ARG A 156 -10.23 16.79 -3.64
CA ARG A 156 -9.56 17.73 -4.57
C ARG A 156 -8.50 18.60 -3.89
N SER A 157 -8.41 18.54 -2.56
CA SER A 157 -7.48 19.36 -1.79
C SER A 157 -7.09 18.65 -0.48
N TYR A 158 -6.12 19.26 0.24
CA TYR A 158 -5.78 18.85 1.59
C TYR A 158 -6.90 19.12 2.61
N ASP A 159 -7.77 20.08 2.33
CA ASP A 159 -9.00 20.28 3.11
C ASP A 159 -9.98 19.16 2.78
N ARG A 160 -10.24 18.32 3.77
CA ARG A 160 -11.17 17.19 3.73
C ARG A 160 -12.48 17.48 4.46
N SER A 161 -12.85 18.75 4.65
CA SER A 161 -14.10 19.14 5.33
C SER A 161 -15.37 18.67 4.61
N GLN A 162 -15.27 18.38 3.31
CA GLN A 162 -16.34 17.74 2.53
C GLN A 162 -16.05 16.26 2.32
N PRO A 163 -17.08 15.42 2.09
CA PRO A 163 -16.90 14.03 1.70
C PRO A 163 -16.01 13.89 0.45
N ALA A 164 -15.35 12.75 0.34
CA ALA A 164 -14.63 12.40 -0.89
C ALA A 164 -15.60 12.25 -2.07
N GLU A 165 -15.14 12.56 -3.28
CA GLU A 165 -15.87 12.32 -4.51
C GLU A 165 -15.27 11.12 -5.24
N PHE A 166 -16.11 10.27 -5.83
CA PHE A 166 -15.64 9.23 -6.73
C PHE A 166 -15.15 9.83 -8.04
N ARG A 167 -13.96 9.42 -8.46
CA ARG A 167 -13.36 9.81 -9.73
C ARG A 167 -13.12 8.58 -10.59
N ASP A 168 -13.60 8.65 -11.83
CA ASP A 168 -13.35 7.63 -12.83
C ASP A 168 -11.92 7.72 -13.40
N PHE A 169 -11.34 6.56 -13.67
CA PHE A 169 -10.04 6.38 -14.31
C PHE A 169 -10.22 5.77 -15.69
N SER A 170 -9.52 6.31 -16.69
CA SER A 170 -9.42 5.68 -17.99
C SER A 170 -8.60 4.38 -17.89
N SER A 171 -8.66 3.51 -18.90
CA SER A 171 -7.79 2.32 -18.95
C SER A 171 -6.29 2.64 -18.90
N GLU A 172 -5.86 3.85 -19.28
CA GLU A 172 -4.46 4.30 -19.17
C GLU A 172 -4.11 4.95 -17.81
N ASP A 173 -5.11 5.17 -16.95
CA ASP A 173 -4.96 5.78 -15.62
C ASP A 173 -5.27 4.80 -14.47
N ARG A 174 -5.21 3.49 -14.72
CA ARG A 174 -5.51 2.45 -13.72
C ARG A 174 -4.30 1.66 -13.24
N VAL A 175 -3.17 1.71 -13.94
CA VAL A 175 -1.99 0.94 -13.55
C VAL A 175 -0.76 1.83 -13.53
N PHE A 176 -0.14 1.96 -12.36
CA PHE A 176 1.03 2.82 -12.17
C PHE A 176 2.20 2.02 -11.61
N ARG A 177 3.34 2.06 -12.29
CA ARG A 177 4.62 1.72 -11.68
C ARG A 177 5.16 2.95 -10.98
N LEU A 178 5.45 2.85 -9.69
CA LEU A 178 6.07 3.91 -8.91
C LEU A 178 7.45 3.45 -8.40
N ASP A 179 8.44 4.34 -8.46
CA ASP A 179 9.79 4.05 -7.98
C ASP A 179 9.99 4.70 -6.60
N LYS A 180 10.75 4.04 -5.72
CA LYS A 180 11.02 4.52 -4.36
C LYS A 180 11.85 5.79 -4.41
N VAL A 181 11.41 6.80 -3.68
CA VAL A 181 12.07 8.11 -3.58
C VAL A 181 12.42 8.43 -2.12
N LYS A 182 13.07 9.57 -1.90
CA LYS A 182 13.39 10.04 -0.55
C LYS A 182 12.10 10.36 0.20
N ALA A 183 11.98 9.91 1.45
CA ALA A 183 10.80 10.12 2.29
C ALA A 183 10.37 11.61 2.40
N GLY A 184 11.33 12.54 2.35
CA GLY A 184 11.06 13.98 2.39
C GLY A 184 10.12 14.48 1.29
N LEU A 185 10.00 13.78 0.15
CA LEU A 185 9.08 14.17 -0.92
C LEU A 185 7.60 14.01 -0.52
N CYS A 186 7.30 13.07 0.38
CA CYS A 186 5.94 12.85 0.90
C CYS A 186 5.61 13.70 2.14
N SER A 187 6.57 14.44 2.70
CA SER A 187 6.44 15.08 4.02
C SER A 187 5.27 16.06 4.14
N GLU A 188 5.03 16.89 3.13
CA GLU A 188 3.89 17.80 3.13
C GLU A 188 2.56 17.02 3.12
N MET A 189 2.47 16.00 2.27
CA MET A 189 1.26 15.17 2.16
C MET A 189 0.98 14.44 3.47
N ASP A 190 2.00 13.89 4.11
CA ASP A 190 1.88 13.24 5.41
C ASP A 190 1.39 14.19 6.50
N ALA A 191 1.93 15.42 6.53
CA ALA A 191 1.58 16.42 7.54
C ALA A 191 0.15 16.96 7.37
N ARG A 192 -0.35 17.05 6.14
CA ARG A 192 -1.63 17.70 5.82
C ARG A 192 -2.79 16.73 5.63
N LEU A 193 -2.51 15.44 5.41
CA LEU A 193 -3.52 14.38 5.34
C LEU A 193 -3.34 13.43 6.53
N PRO A 194 -3.75 13.78 7.75
CA PRO A 194 -3.77 12.79 8.82
C PRO A 194 -4.63 11.59 8.39
N GLY A 195 -4.23 10.39 8.82
CA GLY A 195 -5.01 9.18 8.55
C GLY A 195 -6.19 9.12 9.52
N TRP A 196 -6.21 8.10 10.36
CA TRP A 196 -7.13 7.98 11.48
C TRP A 196 -6.52 8.72 12.68
N ASN A 197 -7.33 9.54 13.37
CA ASN A 197 -6.97 10.09 14.68
C ASN A 197 -7.44 9.16 15.78
#